data_AF-A0A1G9HEN1-F1
#
_entry.id   AF-A0A1G9HEN1-F1
#
_cell.length_a   1.000
_cell.length_b   1.000
_cell.length_c   1.000
_cell.angle_alpha   90.00
_cell.angle_beta   90.00
_cell.angle_gamma   90.00
#
_symmetry.space_group_name_H-M   'P 1'
#
loop_
_entity.id
_entity.type
_entity.pdbx_description
1 polymer ?
#
loop_
_entity_poly.entity_id
_entity_poly.type
_entity_poly.pdbx_seq_one_letter_code
_entity_poly.pdbx_strand_id
1 'polypeptide(L)'
;MKKEAILKLLSGIIALLFFYAAVSKLVDFEKSKHEMLNQVFSQDIALLLVWLVPVIELGIVGLLLVNAARLKGFYAALILLCVFSIYIAVTMTGAFGRIPCSCGGILNHMGYWTHLIFNLLFIGFAMLGIALQSGWITNRVVNFFKRKEVFHT
;
A
#
# COMPACT_ATOMS: atom_id res chain seq x y z
N MET A 1 -19.19 14.72 -10.33
CA MET A 1 -17.95 15.54 -10.34
C MET A 1 -17.10 15.39 -9.07
N LYS A 2 -17.62 15.64 -7.86
CA LYS A 2 -16.82 15.58 -6.61
C LYS A 2 -16.20 14.19 -6.32
N LYS A 3 -16.95 13.10 -6.56
CA LYS A 3 -16.47 11.72 -6.35
C LYS A 3 -15.24 11.36 -7.19
N GLU A 4 -15.29 11.62 -8.49
CA GLU A 4 -14.17 11.32 -9.40
C GLU A 4 -12.92 12.14 -9.07
N ALA A 5 -13.09 13.39 -8.62
CA ALA A 5 -11.96 14.21 -8.16
C ALA A 5 -11.29 13.58 -6.92
N ILE A 6 -12.08 13.12 -5.95
CA ILE A 6 -11.55 12.42 -4.76
C ILE A 6 -10.85 11.12 -5.16
N LEU A 7 -11.43 10.32 -6.05
CA LEU A 7 -10.82 9.07 -6.51
C LEU A 7 -9.49 9.31 -7.21
N LYS A 8 -9.42 10.32 -8.09
CA LYS A 8 -8.17 10.73 -8.74
C LYS A 8 -7.13 11.17 -7.71
N LEU A 9 -7.51 12.00 -6.74
CA LEU A 9 -6.63 12.44 -5.67
C LEU A 9 -6.06 11.26 -4.86
N LEU A 10 -6.93 10.37 -4.38
CA LEU A 10 -6.51 9.17 -3.62
C LEU A 10 -5.60 8.28 -4.46
N SER A 11 -6.00 7.96 -5.70
CA SER A 11 -5.18 7.14 -6.60
C SER A 11 -3.83 7.79 -6.91
N GLY A 12 -3.80 9.11 -7.10
CA GLY A 12 -2.58 9.85 -7.42
C GLY A 12 -1.60 9.90 -6.26
N ILE A 13 -2.08 10.13 -5.03
CA ILE A 13 -1.23 10.16 -3.83
C ILE A 13 -0.64 8.77 -3.56
N ILE A 14 -1.44 7.70 -3.66
CA ILE A 14 -0.96 6.32 -3.48
C ILE A 14 0.02 5.94 -4.61
N ALA A 15 -0.28 6.31 -5.86
CA ALA A 15 0.60 6.07 -7.00
C ALA A 15 1.94 6.81 -6.84
N LEU A 16 1.91 8.07 -6.39
CA LEU A 16 3.13 8.83 -6.15
C LEU A 16 4.00 8.17 -5.07
N LEU A 17 3.39 7.67 -3.99
CA LEU A 17 4.10 6.94 -2.94
C LEU A 17 4.81 5.70 -3.52
N PHE A 18 4.09 4.82 -4.21
CA PHE A 18 4.67 3.60 -4.75
C PHE A 18 5.70 3.88 -5.85
N PHE A 19 5.45 4.89 -6.68
CA PHE A 19 6.41 5.32 -7.69
C PHE A 19 7.71 5.80 -7.04
N TYR A 20 7.62 6.68 -6.04
CA TYR A 20 8.78 7.12 -5.28
C TYR A 20 9.53 5.94 -4.65
N ALA A 21 8.81 5.03 -3.98
CA ALA A 21 9.39 3.88 -3.30
C ALA A 21 10.08 2.90 -4.27
N ALA A 22 9.53 2.69 -5.47
CA ALA A 22 10.13 1.83 -6.48
C ALA A 22 11.35 2.49 -7.11
N VAL A 23 11.22 3.76 -7.52
CA VAL A 23 12.30 4.50 -8.17
C VAL A 23 13.47 4.69 -7.21
N SER A 24 13.25 4.98 -5.93
CA SER A 24 14.34 5.08 -4.96
C SER A 24 15.12 3.77 -4.83
N LYS A 25 14.45 2.62 -4.97
CA LYS A 25 15.10 1.30 -4.94
C LYS A 25 15.90 0.99 -6.19
N LEU A 26 15.41 1.45 -7.35
CA LEU A 26 16.05 1.21 -8.65
C LEU A 26 17.21 2.16 -8.93
N VAL A 27 17.11 3.42 -8.49
CA VAL A 27 18.18 4.42 -8.67
C VAL A 27 19.41 4.08 -7.85
N ASP A 28 19.23 3.65 -6.60
CA ASP A 28 20.33 3.21 -5.72
C ASP A 28 20.23 1.71 -5.46
N PHE A 29 20.40 0.94 -6.54
CA PHE A 29 20.17 -0.51 -6.55
C PHE A 29 21.11 -1.28 -5.61
N GLU A 30 22.41 -0.94 -5.59
CA GLU A 30 23.38 -1.64 -4.73
C GLU A 30 23.07 -1.39 -3.25
N LYS A 31 22.71 -0.17 -2.87
CA LYS A 31 22.24 0.12 -1.51
C LYS A 31 20.98 -0.67 -1.17
N SER A 32 20.00 -0.67 -2.07
CA SER A 32 18.72 -1.38 -1.88
C SER A 32 18.90 -2.89 -1.77
N LYS A 33 19.85 -3.45 -2.53
CA LYS A 33 20.27 -4.84 -2.43
C LYS A 33 20.92 -5.14 -1.10
N HIS A 34 21.83 -4.30 -0.64
CA HIS A 34 22.48 -4.47 0.65
C HIS A 34 21.49 -4.34 1.82
N GLU A 35 20.56 -3.40 1.73
CA GLU A 35 19.44 -3.23 2.65
C GLU A 35 18.54 -4.47 2.72
N MET A 36 18.17 -5.03 1.57
CA MET A 36 17.35 -6.26 1.51
C MET A 36 18.10 -7.49 2.05
N LEU A 37 19.40 -7.63 1.75
CA LEU A 37 20.23 -8.72 2.30
C LEU A 37 20.38 -8.62 3.82
N ASN A 38 20.27 -7.42 4.39
CA ASN A 38 20.28 -7.22 5.83
C ASN A 38 18.95 -7.54 6.52
N GLN A 39 17.89 -7.82 5.77
CA GLN A 39 16.61 -8.26 6.34
C GLN A 39 16.69 -9.70 6.87
N VAL A 40 15.60 -10.17 7.48
CA VAL A 40 15.51 -11.52 8.08
C VAL A 40 15.35 -12.64 7.05
N PHE A 41 15.40 -12.32 5.76
CA PHE A 41 15.26 -13.27 4.67
C PHE A 41 16.57 -14.02 4.38
N SER A 42 16.45 -15.23 3.81
CA SER A 42 17.62 -15.92 3.24
C SER A 42 18.16 -15.14 2.03
N GLN A 43 19.44 -15.32 1.71
CA GLN A 43 20.10 -14.59 0.63
C GLN A 43 19.37 -14.72 -0.71
N ASP A 44 18.91 -15.91 -1.08
CA ASP A 44 18.20 -16.15 -2.34
C ASP A 44 16.85 -15.41 -2.39
N ILE A 45 16.10 -15.43 -1.27
CA ILE A 45 14.83 -14.71 -1.15
C ILE A 45 15.06 -13.21 -1.20
N ALA A 46 16.08 -12.71 -0.51
CA ALA A 46 16.43 -11.30 -0.52
C ALA A 46 16.76 -10.83 -1.95
N LEU A 47 17.61 -11.54 -2.68
CA LEU A 47 17.96 -11.20 -4.07
C LEU A 47 16.75 -11.22 -5.02
N LEU A 48 15.80 -12.13 -4.81
CA LEU A 48 14.53 -12.13 -5.54
C LEU A 48 13.67 -10.91 -5.19
N LEU A 49 13.53 -10.60 -3.90
CA LEU A 49 12.70 -9.49 -3.42
C LEU A 49 13.21 -8.11 -3.84
N VAL A 50 14.54 -7.94 -3.98
CA VAL A 50 15.15 -6.70 -4.48
C VAL A 50 14.56 -6.28 -5.83
N TRP A 51 14.24 -7.24 -6.71
CA TRP A 51 13.61 -6.98 -8.00
C TRP A 51 12.09 -7.06 -7.95
N LEU A 52 11.56 -8.06 -7.24
CA LEU A 52 10.12 -8.33 -7.21
C LEU A 52 9.34 -7.16 -6.59
N VAL A 53 9.86 -6.58 -5.51
CA VAL A 53 9.16 -5.49 -4.79
C VAL A 53 8.99 -4.25 -5.69
N PRO A 54 10.05 -3.65 -6.27
CA PRO A 54 9.88 -2.52 -7.21
C PRO A 54 8.96 -2.82 -8.40
N VAL A 55 8.99 -4.03 -8.94
CA VAL A 55 8.14 -4.43 -10.07
C VAL A 55 6.66 -4.43 -9.66
N ILE A 56 6.32 -4.98 -8.49
CA ILE A 56 4.96 -4.95 -7.97
C ILE A 56 4.53 -3.51 -7.68
N GLU A 57 5.40 -2.70 -7.07
CA GLU A 57 5.12 -1.29 -6.78
C GLU A 57 4.80 -0.50 -8.06
N LEU A 58 5.59 -0.64 -9.13
CA LEU A 58 5.32 -0.01 -10.42
C LEU A 58 4.06 -0.57 -11.11
N GLY A 59 3.80 -1.87 -10.98
CA GLY A 59 2.56 -2.48 -11.45
C GLY A 59 1.32 -1.85 -10.81
N ILE A 60 1.37 -1.62 -9.49
CA ILE A 60 0.30 -0.93 -8.75
C ILE A 60 0.12 0.51 -9.25
N VAL A 61 1.22 1.24 -9.50
CA VAL A 61 1.17 2.59 -10.10
C VAL A 61 0.40 2.55 -11.43
N GLY A 62 0.75 1.63 -12.32
CA GLY A 62 0.05 1.47 -13.61
C GLY A 62 -1.45 1.20 -13.43
N LEU A 63 -1.82 0.31 -12.50
CA LEU A 63 -3.22 0.01 -12.21
C LEU A 63 -4.00 1.20 -11.66
N LEU A 64 -3.40 2.00 -10.78
CA LEU A 64 -4.05 3.16 -10.14
C LEU A 64 -4.31 4.31 -11.12
N LEU A 65 -3.42 4.51 -12.09
CA LEU A 65 -3.51 5.59 -13.07
C LEU A 65 -4.52 5.31 -14.19
N VAL A 66 -4.81 4.04 -14.47
CA VAL A 66 -5.79 3.63 -15.49
C VAL A 66 -7.20 3.54 -14.89
N ASN A 67 -8.12 4.40 -15.33
CA ASN A 67 -9.51 4.47 -14.83
C ASN A 67 -10.19 3.09 -14.74
N ALA A 68 -10.06 2.25 -15.76
CA ALA A 68 -10.69 0.92 -15.84
C ALA A 68 -10.07 -0.10 -14.86
N ALA A 69 -8.81 0.09 -14.47
CA ALA A 69 -8.08 -0.82 -13.58
C ALA A 69 -7.95 -0.29 -12.13
N ARG A 70 -8.35 0.97 -11.88
CA ARG A 70 -8.14 1.67 -10.61
C ARG A 70 -8.64 0.90 -9.39
N LEU A 71 -9.78 0.22 -9.48
CA LEU A 71 -10.29 -0.59 -8.36
C LEU A 71 -9.32 -1.73 -8.01
N LYS A 72 -8.78 -2.43 -9.02
CA LYS A 72 -7.76 -3.47 -8.83
C LYS A 72 -6.48 -2.85 -8.26
N GLY A 73 -6.11 -1.66 -8.71
CA GLY A 73 -4.99 -0.89 -8.16
C GLY A 73 -5.14 -0.60 -6.66
N PHE A 74 -6.32 -0.16 -6.21
CA PHE A 74 -6.55 0.06 -4.77
C PHE A 74 -6.50 -1.23 -3.95
N TYR A 75 -7.04 -2.34 -4.46
CA TYR A 75 -6.92 -3.64 -3.78
C TYR A 75 -5.47 -4.13 -3.70
N ALA A 76 -4.72 -4.02 -4.80
CA ALA A 76 -3.31 -4.40 -4.82
C ALA A 76 -2.46 -3.53 -3.88
N ALA A 77 -2.70 -2.20 -3.87
CA ALA A 77 -2.10 -1.27 -2.92
C ALA A 77 -2.40 -1.65 -1.47
N LEU A 78 -3.67 -1.94 -1.16
CA LEU A 78 -4.10 -2.35 0.18
C LEU A 78 -3.38 -3.63 0.64
N ILE A 79 -3.34 -4.65 -0.21
CA ILE A 79 -2.68 -5.92 0.09
C ILE A 79 -1.20 -5.70 0.37
N LEU A 80 -0.50 -4.96 -0.52
CA LEU A 80 0.93 -4.75 -0.37
C LEU A 80 1.26 -3.93 0.89
N LEU A 81 0.50 -2.87 1.18
CA LEU A 81 0.68 -2.09 2.41
C LEU A 81 0.42 -2.92 3.67
N CYS A 82 -0.59 -3.80 3.66
CA CYS A 82 -0.84 -4.73 4.75
C CYS A 82 0.33 -5.71 4.95
N VAL A 83 0.86 -6.29 3.87
CA VAL A 83 2.03 -7.18 3.94
C VAL A 83 3.23 -6.46 4.54
N PHE A 84 3.55 -5.24 4.09
CA PHE A 84 4.63 -4.44 4.66
C PHE A 84 4.40 -4.10 6.13
N SER A 85 3.16 -3.76 6.50
CA SER A 85 2.81 -3.41 7.89
C SER A 85 2.92 -4.60 8.83
N ILE A 86 2.43 -5.77 8.40
CA ILE A 86 2.55 -7.03 9.17
C ILE A 86 4.04 -7.38 9.32
N TYR A 87 4.82 -7.31 8.24
CA TYR A 87 6.25 -7.56 8.30
C TYR A 87 6.96 -6.66 9.32
N ILE A 88 6.71 -5.34 9.28
CA ILE A 88 7.27 -4.39 10.23
C ILE A 88 6.84 -4.74 11.67
N ALA A 89 5.54 -4.94 11.90
CA ALA A 89 5.00 -5.23 13.22
C ALA A 89 5.62 -6.50 13.83
N VAL A 90 5.71 -7.60 13.05
CA VAL A 90 6.33 -8.85 13.51
C VAL A 90 7.82 -8.64 13.78
N THR A 91 8.53 -7.93 12.90
CA THR A 91 9.96 -7.66 13.06
C THR A 91 10.26 -6.86 14.33
N MET A 92 9.40 -5.90 14.69
CA MET A 92 9.52 -5.12 15.92
C MET A 92 9.32 -5.92 17.21
N THR A 93 8.67 -7.09 17.15
CA THR A 93 8.54 -7.97 18.33
C THR A 93 9.86 -8.65 18.71
N GLY A 94 10.88 -8.60 17.84
CA GLY A 94 12.14 -9.31 18.04
C GLY A 94 12.05 -10.82 17.78
N ALA A 95 10.95 -11.30 17.19
CA ALA A 95 10.73 -12.73 16.90
C ALA A 95 11.86 -13.41 16.11
N PHE A 96 12.65 -12.64 15.36
CA PHE A 96 13.76 -13.14 14.54
C PHE A 96 15.14 -13.01 15.20
N GLY A 97 15.20 -12.68 16.49
CA GLY A 97 16.45 -12.57 17.26
C GLY A 97 17.30 -11.32 16.95
N ARG A 98 16.91 -10.52 15.95
CA ARG A 98 17.49 -9.20 15.65
C ARG A 98 16.44 -8.31 14.99
N ILE A 99 16.54 -7.00 15.22
CA ILE A 99 15.79 -5.99 14.48
C ILE A 99 16.72 -5.52 13.35
N PRO A 100 16.38 -5.76 12.07
CA PRO A 100 17.21 -5.33 10.95
C PRO A 100 17.25 -3.79 10.86
N CYS A 101 18.03 -3.24 9.93
CA CYS A 101 17.97 -1.81 9.64
C CYS A 101 16.71 -1.47 8.82
N SER A 102 16.23 -0.23 8.96
CA SER A 102 15.10 0.29 8.18
C SER A 102 15.51 0.40 6.70
N CYS A 103 14.76 -0.22 5.80
CA CYS A 103 14.97 -0.15 4.35
C CYS A 103 13.90 0.76 3.72
N GLY A 104 14.29 1.79 2.98
CA GLY A 104 13.31 2.75 2.47
C GLY A 104 13.79 4.06 1.84
N GLY A 105 15.05 4.24 1.44
CA GLY A 105 15.47 5.48 0.76
C GLY A 105 15.40 6.72 1.67
N ILE A 106 14.67 7.80 1.32
CA ILE A 106 14.41 8.94 2.25
C ILE A 106 13.72 8.48 3.53
N LEU A 107 12.99 7.37 3.47
CA LEU A 107 12.33 6.77 4.62
C LEU A 107 13.33 6.04 5.54
N ASN A 108 14.62 5.89 5.18
CA ASN A 108 15.65 5.31 6.05
C ASN A 108 15.83 6.10 7.37
N HIS A 109 15.43 7.38 7.40
CA HIS A 109 15.48 8.20 8.60
C HIS A 109 14.21 8.10 9.46
N MET A 110 13.18 7.38 9.01
CA MET A 110 11.99 7.15 9.80
C MET A 110 12.13 5.89 10.64
N GLY A 111 11.82 6.01 11.94
CA GLY A 111 11.72 4.87 12.84
C GLY A 111 10.59 3.92 12.45
N TYR A 112 10.69 2.67 12.86
CA TYR A 112 9.70 1.63 12.54
C TYR A 112 8.24 2.00 12.90
N TRP A 113 8.04 2.66 14.04
CA TRP A 113 6.74 3.18 14.45
C TRP A 113 6.17 4.20 13.47
N THR A 114 7.01 5.12 12.99
CA THR A 114 6.62 6.14 12.02
C THR A 114 6.24 5.51 10.68
N HIS A 115 7.01 4.53 10.21
CA HIS A 115 6.69 3.75 9.01
C HIS A 115 5.35 3.01 9.13
N LEU A 116 5.10 2.39 10.28
CA LEU A 116 3.85 1.66 10.50
C LEU A 116 2.64 2.60 10.47
N ILE A 117 2.72 3.74 11.15
CA ILE A 117 1.67 4.78 11.12
C ILE A 117 1.46 5.29 9.69
N PHE A 118 2.56 5.53 8.97
CA PHE A 118 2.51 5.97 7.57
C PHE A 118 1.79 4.94 6.68
N ASN A 119 2.13 3.66 6.79
CA ASN A 119 1.43 2.61 6.03
C ASN A 119 -0.05 2.52 6.41
N LEU A 120 -0.40 2.64 7.70
CA LEU A 120 -1.78 2.61 8.17
C LEU A 120 -2.62 3.77 7.61
N LEU A 121 -2.02 4.96 7.46
CA LEU A 121 -2.66 6.09 6.79
C LEU A 121 -3.01 5.77 5.33
N PHE A 122 -2.05 5.21 4.58
CA PHE A 122 -2.26 4.84 3.18
C PHE A 122 -3.19 3.64 3.00
N ILE A 123 -3.23 2.71 3.96
CA ILE A 123 -4.26 1.67 4.06
C ILE A 123 -5.65 2.31 4.17
N GLY A 124 -5.80 3.34 5.01
CA GLY A 124 -7.01 4.14 5.11
C GLY A 124 -7.43 4.76 3.77
N PHE A 125 -6.49 5.36 3.04
CA PHE A 125 -6.75 5.92 1.70
C PHE A 125 -7.14 4.86 0.67
N ALA A 126 -6.48 3.70 0.68
CA ALA A 126 -6.83 2.59 -0.22
C ALA A 126 -8.24 2.06 0.08
N MET A 127 -8.60 1.86 1.35
CA MET A 127 -9.94 1.45 1.76
C MET A 127 -11.01 2.46 1.35
N LEU A 128 -10.75 3.75 1.54
CA LEU A 128 -11.65 4.82 1.10
C LEU A 128 -11.82 4.81 -0.43
N GLY A 129 -10.72 4.64 -1.17
CA GLY A 129 -10.73 4.48 -2.62
C GLY A 129 -11.60 3.31 -3.08
N ILE A 130 -11.46 2.14 -2.45
CA ILE A 130 -12.28 0.95 -2.72
C ILE A 130 -13.75 1.23 -2.43
N ALA A 131 -14.08 1.78 -1.26
CA ALA A 131 -15.45 2.02 -0.84
C ALA A 131 -16.18 3.01 -1.75
N LEU A 132 -15.48 4.05 -2.22
CA LEU A 132 -16.00 5.00 -3.19
C LEU A 132 -16.13 4.38 -4.59
N GLN A 133 -15.10 3.69 -5.09
CA GLN A 133 -15.04 3.17 -6.46
C GLN A 133 -16.02 2.01 -6.69
N SER A 134 -16.15 1.09 -5.73
CA SER A 134 -17.05 -0.08 -5.81
C SER A 134 -18.55 0.26 -5.74
N GLY A 135 -18.90 1.52 -5.45
CA GLY A 135 -20.28 1.92 -5.18
C GLY A 135 -20.86 1.29 -3.91
N TRP A 136 -20.03 0.65 -3.09
CA TRP A 136 -20.45 -0.02 -1.85
C TRP A 136 -21.14 0.93 -0.88
N ILE A 137 -20.66 2.17 -0.76
CA ILE A 137 -21.31 3.22 0.05
C ILE A 137 -22.70 3.56 -0.52
N THR A 138 -22.81 3.75 -1.83
CA THR A 138 -24.08 4.11 -2.49
C THR A 138 -25.10 2.98 -2.37
N ASN A 139 -24.71 1.74 -2.68
CA ASN A 139 -25.59 0.58 -2.59
C ASN A 139 -26.04 0.31 -1.15
N ARG A 140 -25.16 0.51 -0.16
CA ARG A 140 -25.49 0.29 1.25
C ARG A 140 -26.44 1.37 1.80
N VAL A 141 -26.24 2.63 1.46
CA VAL A 141 -27.14 3.73 1.87
C VAL A 141 -28.51 3.58 1.19
N VAL A 142 -28.54 3.31 -0.11
CA VAL A 142 -29.80 3.07 -0.85
C VAL A 142 -30.54 1.87 -0.27
N ASN A 143 -29.85 0.76 0.01
CA ASN A 143 -30.48 -0.41 0.64
C ASN A 143 -30.96 -0.12 2.08
N PHE A 144 -30.27 0.73 2.84
CA PHE A 144 -30.72 1.11 4.18
C PHE A 144 -32.03 1.91 4.14
N PHE A 145 -32.15 2.88 3.23
CA PHE A 145 -33.40 3.63 3.05
C PHE A 145 -34.54 2.76 2.50
N LYS A 146 -34.24 1.91 1.51
CA LYS A 146 -35.22 0.95 0.96
C LYS A 146 -35.75 -0.02 2.03
N ARG A 147 -34.91 -0.42 3.00
CA ARG A 147 -35.31 -1.25 4.13
C ARG A 147 -36.21 -0.50 5.12
N LYS A 148 -36.06 0.82 5.23
CA LYS A 148 -36.86 1.66 6.13
C LYS A 148 -38.27 1.93 5.59
N GLU A 149 -38.44 2.04 4.27
CA GLU A 149 -39.76 2.18 3.63
C GLU A 149 -40.60 0.90 3.77
N VAL A 150 -40.00 -0.28 3.63
CA VAL A 150 -40.70 -1.58 3.77
C VAL A 150 -41.26 -1.81 5.18
N PHE A 151 -40.69 -1.19 6.22
CA PHE A 151 -41.14 -1.35 7.60
C PHE A 151 -42.25 -0.37 8.02
N HIS A 152 -42.67 0.53 7.12
CA HIS A 152 -43.73 1.53 7.36
C HIS A 152 -44.98 1.34 6.47
N THR A 153 -45.10 0.20 5.79
CA THR A 153 -46.31 -0.29 5.09
C THR A 153 -46.72 -1.64 5.67
#